data_AF-A0A914FSG2-F1
#
_entry.id   AF-A0A914FSG2-F1
#
_cell.length_a   1.000
_cell.length_b   1.000
_cell.length_c   1.000
_cell.angle_alpha   90.00
_cell.angle_beta   90.00
_cell.angle_gamma   90.00
#
_symmetry.space_group_name_H-M   'P 1'
#
loop_
_entity.id
_entity.type
_entity.pdbx_description
1 polymer ?
#
loop_
_entity_poly.entity_id
_entity_poly.type
_entity_poly.pdbx_seq_one_letter_code
_entity_poly.pdbx_strand_id
1 'polypeptide(L)'
;MQNNAEALIQSCTSSLMMTIRQYTDDQLQSLLSDETRLDNMIDNLPQIASLPSEKEVKLAQSKSMAECNLSMEPQVKEKKAKLAKTYEEAVKTKAEVEALKAQLDNVAENRSLDVISALLQASAREAEDESEKIAEQFYSDNVAENRSLDVISALLQASAREAEDESEKIAEQFYSGGMDIGEFVKAFEEKRMLAHKRKVKSEKLDEILKSQEYPSPNPGSSGVPPVPSRTPYPVGNVGYPSVPSHIGYPRFT
;
A
#
# COMPACT_ATOMS: atom_id res chain seq x y z
N MET A 1 -66.44 -24.02 -22.11
CA MET A 1 -67.76 -23.35 -22.09
C MET A 1 -68.85 -24.28 -22.63
N GLN A 2 -68.66 -24.92 -23.80
CA GLN A 2 -69.62 -25.88 -24.40
C GLN A 2 -70.10 -26.99 -23.44
N ASN A 3 -69.19 -27.65 -22.73
CA ASN A 3 -69.52 -28.75 -21.80
C ASN A 3 -70.40 -28.35 -20.61
N ASN A 4 -70.42 -27.06 -20.22
CA ASN A 4 -71.19 -26.62 -19.05
C ASN A 4 -72.65 -26.31 -19.41
N ALA A 5 -72.88 -25.78 -20.61
CA ALA A 5 -74.22 -25.54 -21.12
C ALA A 5 -74.95 -26.86 -21.43
N GLU A 6 -74.26 -27.82 -22.06
CA GLU A 6 -74.81 -29.16 -22.33
C GLU A 6 -75.16 -29.91 -21.03
N ALA A 7 -74.31 -29.84 -20.00
CA ALA A 7 -74.59 -30.43 -18.70
C ALA A 7 -75.79 -29.77 -18.00
N LEU A 8 -75.93 -28.44 -18.12
CA LEU A 8 -77.05 -27.70 -17.54
C LEU A 8 -78.37 -28.03 -18.25
N ILE A 9 -78.37 -28.11 -19.58
CA ILE A 9 -79.51 -28.55 -20.39
C ILE A 9 -79.93 -29.96 -19.95
N GLN A 10 -78.98 -30.90 -19.89
CA GLN A 10 -79.26 -32.28 -19.48
C GLN A 10 -79.86 -32.37 -18.05
N SER A 11 -79.37 -31.54 -17.12
CA SER A 11 -79.91 -31.46 -15.76
C SER A 11 -81.33 -30.90 -15.73
N CYS A 12 -81.60 -29.82 -16.45
CA CYS A 12 -82.93 -29.19 -16.53
C CYS A 12 -83.94 -30.13 -17.17
N THR A 13 -83.56 -30.77 -18.29
CA THR A 13 -84.39 -31.75 -18.99
C THR A 13 -84.74 -32.94 -18.09
N SER A 14 -83.78 -33.45 -17.32
CA SER A 14 -84.02 -34.53 -16.35
C SER A 14 -84.98 -34.12 -15.23
N SER A 15 -84.81 -32.91 -14.66
CA SER A 15 -85.70 -32.38 -13.62
C SER A 15 -87.13 -32.15 -14.11
N LEU A 16 -87.31 -31.58 -15.31
CA LEU A 16 -88.64 -31.37 -15.90
C LEU A 16 -89.34 -32.69 -16.21
N MET A 17 -88.63 -33.66 -16.78
CA MET A 17 -89.20 -34.99 -17.03
C MET A 17 -89.69 -35.66 -15.74
N MET A 18 -88.97 -35.50 -14.63
CA MET A 18 -89.38 -36.02 -13.32
C MET A 18 -90.65 -35.35 -12.78
N THR A 19 -90.83 -34.06 -13.03
CA THR A 19 -92.03 -33.30 -12.63
C THR A 19 -93.23 -33.62 -13.51
N ILE A 20 -93.05 -33.61 -14.84
CA ILE A 20 -94.12 -33.86 -15.83
C ILE A 20 -94.65 -35.30 -15.71
N ARG A 21 -93.80 -36.27 -15.35
CA ARG A 21 -94.21 -37.67 -15.13
C ARG A 21 -95.25 -37.84 -14.00
N GLN A 22 -95.38 -36.87 -13.10
CA GLN A 22 -96.33 -36.91 -11.97
C GLN A 22 -97.65 -36.20 -12.27
N TYR A 23 -97.83 -35.64 -13.47
CA TYR A 23 -99.02 -34.87 -13.83
C TYR A 23 -100.19 -35.79 -14.23
N THR A 24 -101.41 -35.35 -13.97
CA THR A 24 -102.63 -36.00 -14.44
C THR A 24 -102.94 -35.60 -15.88
N ASP A 25 -103.79 -36.38 -16.56
CA ASP A 25 -104.16 -36.13 -17.96
C ASP A 25 -104.71 -34.70 -18.18
N ASP A 26 -105.52 -34.18 -17.25
CA ASP A 26 -106.03 -32.80 -17.32
C ASP A 26 -104.90 -31.75 -17.22
N GLN A 27 -103.87 -32.02 -16.42
CA GLN A 27 -102.70 -31.12 -16.29
C GLN A 27 -101.79 -31.18 -17.51
N LEU A 28 -101.64 -32.35 -18.13
CA LEU A 28 -100.91 -32.54 -19.39
C LEU A 28 -101.64 -31.87 -20.56
N GLN A 29 -102.97 -31.97 -20.62
CA GLN A 29 -103.79 -31.30 -21.63
C GLN A 29 -103.69 -29.78 -21.51
N SER A 30 -103.70 -29.26 -20.28
CA SER A 30 -103.49 -27.84 -20.02
C SER A 30 -102.07 -27.38 -20.33
N LEU A 31 -101.06 -28.24 -20.14
CA LEU A 31 -99.67 -27.97 -20.53
C LEU A 31 -99.48 -27.95 -22.05
N LEU A 32 -100.23 -28.77 -22.79
CA LEU A 32 -100.22 -28.80 -24.25
C LEU A 32 -100.99 -27.63 -24.88
N SER A 33 -101.95 -27.06 -24.15
CA SER A 33 -102.82 -25.98 -24.64
C SER A 33 -102.25 -24.57 -24.42
N ASP A 34 -101.24 -24.42 -23.55
CA ASP A 34 -100.60 -23.15 -23.23
C ASP A 34 -99.08 -23.28 -23.28
N GLU A 35 -98.46 -22.74 -24.34
CA GLU A 35 -97.03 -22.79 -24.57
C GLU A 35 -96.23 -22.07 -23.47
N THR A 36 -96.80 -21.06 -22.80
CA THR A 36 -96.10 -20.27 -21.76
C THR A 36 -95.92 -21.05 -20.46
N ARG A 37 -96.67 -22.13 -20.26
CA ARG A 37 -96.63 -22.90 -19.02
C ARG A 37 -95.34 -23.70 -18.88
N LEU A 38 -94.80 -24.23 -19.98
CA LEU A 38 -93.50 -24.90 -20.00
C LEU A 38 -92.36 -23.90 -19.73
N ASP A 39 -92.41 -22.71 -20.33
CA ASP A 39 -91.43 -21.64 -20.08
C ASP A 39 -91.41 -21.23 -18.60
N ASN A 40 -92.60 -21.05 -18.00
CA ASN A 40 -92.71 -20.80 -16.56
C ASN A 40 -92.15 -21.95 -15.73
N MET A 41 -92.33 -23.21 -16.12
CA MET A 41 -91.71 -24.34 -15.41
C MET A 41 -90.18 -24.31 -15.52
N ILE A 42 -89.63 -23.95 -16.69
CA ILE A 42 -88.19 -23.82 -16.94
C ILE A 42 -87.60 -22.68 -16.10
N ASP A 43 -88.23 -21.51 -16.09
CA ASP A 43 -87.76 -20.33 -15.34
C ASP A 43 -87.75 -20.57 -13.83
N ASN A 44 -88.70 -21.39 -13.33
CA ASN A 44 -88.79 -21.75 -11.91
C ASN A 44 -87.89 -22.93 -11.52
N LEU A 45 -87.18 -23.57 -12.46
CA LEU A 45 -86.20 -24.60 -12.10
C LEU A 45 -85.08 -23.98 -11.24
N PRO A 46 -84.67 -24.62 -10.14
CA PRO A 46 -83.61 -24.10 -9.27
C PRO A 46 -82.28 -23.94 -10.02
N GLN A 47 -82.03 -24.77 -11.06
CA GLN A 47 -80.84 -24.66 -11.91
C GLN A 47 -80.84 -23.40 -12.78
N ILE A 48 -82.00 -22.85 -13.16
CA ILE A 48 -82.12 -21.64 -13.98
C ILE A 48 -82.26 -20.40 -13.09
N ALA A 49 -83.10 -20.47 -12.06
CA ALA A 49 -83.36 -19.39 -11.13
C ALA A 49 -82.12 -18.97 -10.31
N SER A 50 -81.14 -19.86 -10.13
CA SER A 50 -79.89 -19.56 -9.40
C SER A 50 -78.78 -18.96 -10.27
N LEU A 51 -78.87 -19.03 -11.60
CA LEU A 51 -77.83 -18.50 -12.49
C LEU A 51 -77.65 -16.97 -12.41
N PRO A 52 -78.72 -16.15 -12.30
CA PRO A 52 -78.57 -14.71 -12.13
C PRO A 52 -77.78 -14.34 -10.88
N SER A 53 -78.06 -14.99 -9.74
CA SER A 53 -77.35 -14.74 -8.48
C SER A 53 -75.92 -15.26 -8.53
N GLU A 54 -75.68 -16.45 -9.09
CA GLU A 54 -74.32 -16.98 -9.28
C GLU A 54 -73.47 -16.05 -10.18
N LYS A 55 -74.08 -15.50 -11.24
CA LYS A 55 -73.46 -14.51 -12.12
C LYS A 55 -73.12 -13.24 -11.35
N GLU A 56 -74.04 -12.71 -10.55
CA GLU A 56 -73.79 -11.51 -9.73
C GLU A 56 -72.65 -11.75 -8.73
N VAL A 57 -72.61 -12.90 -8.06
CA VAL A 57 -71.52 -13.28 -7.14
C VAL A 57 -70.18 -13.33 -7.88
N LYS A 58 -70.11 -13.97 -9.05
CA LYS A 58 -68.88 -14.03 -9.86
C LYS A 58 -68.44 -12.66 -10.36
N LEU A 59 -69.38 -11.81 -10.78
CA LEU A 59 -69.09 -10.44 -11.21
C LEU A 59 -68.57 -9.60 -10.05
N ALA A 60 -69.20 -9.69 -8.87
CA ALA A 60 -68.75 -9.01 -7.67
C ALA A 60 -67.35 -9.46 -7.25
N GLN A 61 -67.07 -10.77 -7.29
CA GLN A 61 -65.73 -11.30 -7.00
C GLN A 61 -64.70 -10.83 -8.02
N SER A 62 -65.00 -10.90 -9.32
CA SER A 62 -64.12 -10.43 -10.38
C SER A 62 -63.83 -8.92 -10.24
N LYS A 63 -64.85 -8.13 -9.91
CA LYS A 63 -64.73 -6.69 -9.67
C LYS A 63 -63.84 -6.41 -8.47
N SER A 64 -64.06 -7.09 -7.35
CA SER A 64 -63.23 -6.94 -6.14
C SER A 64 -61.77 -7.32 -6.39
N MET A 65 -61.50 -8.41 -7.12
CA MET A 65 -60.15 -8.79 -7.51
C MET A 65 -59.50 -7.74 -8.43
N ALA A 66 -60.24 -7.21 -9.41
CA ALA A 66 -59.74 -6.16 -10.28
C ALA A 66 -59.43 -4.87 -9.51
N GLU A 67 -60.28 -4.45 -8.57
CA GLU A 67 -60.06 -3.29 -7.71
C GLU A 67 -58.83 -3.48 -6.80
N CYS A 68 -58.66 -4.68 -6.22
CA CYS A 68 -57.47 -5.03 -5.45
C CYS A 68 -56.20 -4.98 -6.32
N ASN A 69 -56.24 -5.58 -7.51
CA ASN A 69 -55.11 -5.57 -8.45
C ASN A 69 -54.73 -4.13 -8.86
N LEU A 70 -55.71 -3.28 -9.17
CA LEU A 70 -55.51 -1.87 -9.50
C LEU A 70 -54.90 -1.08 -8.33
N SER A 71 -55.30 -1.39 -7.09
CA SER A 71 -54.74 -0.77 -5.89
C SER A 71 -53.31 -1.23 -5.57
N MET A 72 -52.99 -2.48 -5.89
CA MET A 72 -51.66 -3.05 -5.65
C MET A 72 -50.62 -2.62 -6.69
N GLU A 73 -51.02 -2.43 -7.95
CA GLU A 73 -50.12 -2.02 -9.03
C GLU A 73 -49.24 -0.80 -8.68
N PRO A 74 -49.76 0.34 -8.18
CA PRO A 74 -48.94 1.49 -7.84
C PRO A 74 -47.95 1.18 -6.71
N GLN A 75 -48.36 0.40 -5.69
CA GLN A 75 -47.46 0.03 -4.58
C GLN A 75 -46.30 -0.85 -5.06
N VAL A 76 -46.58 -1.79 -5.97
CA VAL A 76 -45.53 -2.64 -6.56
C VAL A 76 -44.58 -1.81 -7.42
N LYS A 77 -45.11 -0.88 -8.23
CA LYS A 77 -44.28 0.04 -9.03
C LYS A 77 -43.40 0.92 -8.15
N GLU A 78 -43.97 1.51 -7.09
CA GLU A 78 -43.24 2.36 -6.15
C GLU A 78 -42.12 1.57 -5.45
N LYS A 79 -42.42 0.39 -4.90
CA LYS A 79 -41.42 -0.47 -4.24
C LYS A 79 -40.32 -0.91 -5.20
N LYS A 80 -40.65 -1.27 -6.44
CA LYS A 80 -39.66 -1.60 -7.48
C LYS A 80 -38.76 -0.40 -7.81
N ALA A 81 -39.33 0.80 -7.95
CA ALA A 81 -38.57 2.01 -8.23
C ALA A 81 -37.63 2.37 -7.07
N LYS A 82 -38.12 2.28 -5.83
CA LYS A 82 -37.30 2.48 -4.62
C LYS A 82 -36.14 1.48 -4.57
N LEU A 83 -36.43 0.19 -4.78
CA LEU A 83 -35.41 -0.86 -4.80
C LEU A 83 -34.35 -0.61 -5.88
N ALA A 84 -34.76 -0.26 -7.09
CA ALA A 84 -33.85 0.05 -8.19
C ALA A 84 -32.93 1.23 -7.84
N LYS A 85 -33.48 2.31 -7.27
CA LYS A 85 -32.72 3.49 -6.85
C LYS A 85 -31.70 3.14 -5.76
N THR A 86 -32.13 2.45 -4.70
CA THR A 86 -31.22 2.08 -3.60
C THR A 86 -30.15 1.10 -4.06
N TYR A 87 -30.48 0.22 -5.01
CA TYR A 87 -29.52 -0.71 -5.59
C TYR A 87 -28.47 0.02 -6.42
N GLU A 88 -28.88 1.00 -7.23
CA GLU A 88 -27.97 1.84 -8.01
C GLU A 88 -27.01 2.64 -7.09
N GLU A 89 -27.54 3.25 -6.03
CA GLU A 89 -26.74 3.93 -5.01
C GLU A 89 -25.75 2.98 -4.32
N ALA A 90 -26.18 1.76 -3.98
CA ALA A 90 -25.31 0.75 -3.37
C ALA A 90 -24.21 0.28 -4.33
N VAL A 91 -24.52 0.07 -5.62
CA VAL A 91 -23.53 -0.30 -6.64
C VAL A 91 -22.51 0.81 -6.83
N LYS A 92 -22.96 2.07 -6.90
CA LYS A 92 -22.07 3.24 -6.98
C LYS A 92 -21.14 3.31 -5.77
N THR A 93 -21.70 3.21 -4.57
CA THR A 93 -20.93 3.29 -3.31
C THR A 93 -19.93 2.13 -3.20
N LYS A 94 -20.33 0.92 -3.62
CA LYS A 94 -19.44 -0.24 -3.68
C LYS A 94 -18.27 0.02 -4.62
N ALA A 95 -18.51 0.56 -5.81
CA ALA A 95 -17.45 0.90 -6.76
C ALA A 95 -16.48 1.95 -6.19
N GLU A 96 -16.99 2.97 -5.48
CA GLU A 96 -16.17 3.96 -4.79
C GLU A 96 -15.29 3.32 -3.70
N VAL A 97 -15.84 2.41 -2.90
CA VAL A 97 -15.09 1.68 -1.86
C VAL A 97 -14.03 0.77 -2.47
N GLU A 98 -14.34 0.04 -3.54
CA GLU A 98 -13.37 -0.81 -4.25
C GLU A 98 -12.22 0.04 -4.84
N ALA A 99 -12.53 1.22 -5.39
CA ALA A 99 -11.51 2.15 -5.87
C ALA A 99 -10.61 2.68 -4.74
N LEU A 100 -11.20 3.09 -3.61
CA LEU A 100 -10.44 3.55 -2.44
C LEU A 100 -9.58 2.43 -1.84
N LYS A 101 -10.10 1.21 -1.80
CA LYS A 101 -9.33 0.04 -1.35
C LYS A 101 -8.13 -0.22 -2.27
N ALA A 102 -8.32 -0.18 -3.59
CA ALA A 102 -7.21 -0.35 -4.53
C ALA A 102 -6.13 0.73 -4.35
N GLN A 103 -6.51 1.98 -4.07
CA GLN A 103 -5.54 3.04 -3.73
C GLN A 103 -4.81 2.74 -2.42
N LEU A 104 -5.52 2.28 -1.39
CA LEU A 104 -4.91 1.91 -0.11
C LEU A 104 -3.93 0.76 -0.26
N ASP A 105 -4.31 -0.29 -1.00
CA ASP A 105 -3.46 -1.45 -1.27
C ASP A 105 -2.19 -1.02 -2.03
N ASN A 106 -2.29 -0.14 -3.02
CA ASN A 106 -1.12 0.42 -3.71
C ASN A 106 -0.18 1.21 -2.78
N VAL A 107 -0.74 2.05 -1.89
CA VAL A 107 0.06 2.77 -0.90
C VAL A 107 0.70 1.81 0.10
N ALA A 108 -0.02 0.76 0.50
CA ALA A 108 0.48 -0.26 1.41
C ALA A 108 1.61 -1.09 0.80
N GLU A 109 1.54 -1.41 -0.50
CA GLU A 109 2.63 -2.05 -1.24
C GLU A 109 3.87 -1.15 -1.31
N ASN A 110 3.68 0.13 -1.65
CA ASN A 110 4.75 1.13 -1.72
C ASN A 110 5.38 1.45 -0.36
N ARG A 111 4.61 1.28 0.73
CA ARG A 111 5.06 1.44 2.12
C ARG A 111 5.23 0.10 2.82
N SER A 112 5.35 -0.99 2.07
CA SER A 112 5.60 -2.28 2.68
C SER A 112 6.89 -2.19 3.49
N LEU A 113 6.90 -2.84 4.64
CA LEU A 113 8.02 -2.82 5.58
C LEU A 113 9.34 -3.18 4.88
N ASP A 114 9.27 -4.11 3.92
CA ASP A 114 10.41 -4.55 3.12
C ASP A 114 10.94 -3.43 2.20
N VAL A 115 10.07 -2.65 1.54
CA VAL A 115 10.48 -1.51 0.71
C VAL A 115 11.10 -0.42 1.55
N ILE A 116 10.51 -0.09 2.71
CA ILE A 116 11.07 0.92 3.62
C ILE A 116 12.43 0.46 4.18
N SER A 117 12.55 -0.81 4.55
CA SER A 117 13.80 -1.40 5.03
C SER A 117 14.89 -1.37 3.95
N ALA A 118 14.55 -1.75 2.72
CA ALA A 118 15.48 -1.73 1.59
C ALA A 118 15.93 -0.30 1.27
N LEU A 119 15.02 0.69 1.25
CA LEU A 119 15.36 2.09 1.05
C LEU A 119 16.26 2.62 2.16
N LEU A 120 15.94 2.33 3.42
CA LEU A 120 16.75 2.76 4.56
C LEU A 120 18.16 2.12 4.50
N GLN A 121 18.25 0.85 4.14
CA GLN A 121 19.53 0.16 3.96
C GLN A 121 20.34 0.76 2.79
N ALA A 122 19.68 1.15 1.70
CA ALA A 122 20.34 1.83 0.59
C ALA A 122 20.85 3.22 1.00
N SER A 123 20.03 4.03 1.69
CA SER A 123 20.46 5.34 2.21
C SER A 123 21.57 5.22 3.25
N ALA A 124 21.55 4.19 4.10
CA ALA A 124 22.62 3.95 5.07
C ALA A 124 23.94 3.60 4.36
N ARG A 125 23.91 2.74 3.34
CA ARG A 125 25.09 2.43 2.51
C ARG A 125 25.60 3.65 1.76
N GLU A 126 24.71 4.44 1.17
CA GLU A 126 25.09 5.68 0.48
C GLU A 126 25.80 6.65 1.43
N ALA A 127 25.31 6.79 2.66
CA ALA A 127 25.98 7.60 3.69
C ALA A 127 27.35 7.03 4.10
N GLU A 128 27.48 5.70 4.18
CA GLU A 128 28.77 5.03 4.42
C GLU A 128 29.76 5.28 3.27
N ASP A 129 29.31 5.14 2.02
CA ASP A 129 30.12 5.40 0.81
C ASP A 129 30.54 6.88 0.72
N GLU A 130 29.64 7.83 1.05
CA GLU A 130 29.97 9.26 1.13
C GLU A 130 31.03 9.54 2.21
N SER A 131 30.92 8.88 3.36
CA SER A 131 31.90 9.00 4.45
C SER A 131 33.27 8.45 4.04
N GLU A 132 33.31 7.30 3.34
CA GLU A 132 34.55 6.74 2.81
C GLU A 132 35.20 7.68 1.80
N LYS A 133 34.42 8.27 0.88
CA LYS A 133 34.91 9.24 -0.09
C LYS A 133 35.52 10.49 0.56
N ILE A 134 34.90 10.99 1.63
CA ILE A 134 35.46 12.12 2.40
C ILE A 134 36.80 11.72 3.04
N ALA A 135 36.88 10.50 3.61
CA ALA A 135 38.13 10.01 4.20
C ALA A 135 39.23 9.85 3.14
N GLU A 136 38.92 9.28 1.98
CA GLU A 136 39.87 9.16 0.86
C GLU A 136 40.38 10.52 0.39
N GLN A 137 39.49 11.50 0.26
CA GLN A 137 39.87 12.86 -0.12
C GLN A 137 40.83 13.48 0.90
N PHE A 138 40.56 13.32 2.20
CA PHE A 138 41.44 13.82 3.26
C PHE A 138 42.86 13.22 3.18
N TYR A 139 42.98 11.90 2.96
CA TYR A 139 44.28 11.28 2.79
C TYR A 139 45.00 11.73 1.53
N SER A 140 44.28 11.86 0.41
CA SER A 140 44.85 12.35 -0.85
C SER A 140 45.42 13.76 -0.70
N ASP A 141 44.66 14.67 -0.08
CA ASP A 141 45.06 16.05 0.13
C ASP A 141 46.27 16.15 1.08
N ASN A 142 46.28 15.37 2.18
CA ASN A 142 47.40 15.35 3.10
C ASN A 142 48.68 14.76 2.47
N VAL A 143 48.56 13.69 1.68
CA VAL A 143 49.71 13.12 0.94
C VAL A 143 50.25 14.11 -0.09
N ALA A 144 49.37 14.86 -0.77
CA ALA A 144 49.80 15.91 -1.70
C ALA A 144 50.51 17.06 -0.97
N GLU A 145 50.02 17.48 0.19
CA GLU A 145 50.63 18.51 1.03
C GLU A 145 52.01 18.06 1.54
N ASN A 146 52.12 16.84 2.09
CA ASN A 146 53.40 16.30 2.56
C ASN A 146 54.40 16.16 1.41
N ARG A 147 53.97 15.64 0.25
CA ARG A 147 54.82 15.56 -0.95
C ARG A 147 55.29 16.93 -1.42
N SER A 148 54.46 17.96 -1.29
CA SER A 148 54.84 19.34 -1.60
C SER A 148 55.91 19.86 -0.63
N LEU A 149 55.76 19.59 0.67
CA LEU A 149 56.76 19.96 1.69
C LEU A 149 58.10 19.24 1.48
N ASP A 150 58.09 17.95 1.13
CA ASP A 150 59.30 17.17 0.80
C ASP A 150 60.05 17.78 -0.40
N VAL A 151 59.31 18.16 -1.45
CA VAL A 151 59.88 18.82 -2.64
C VAL A 151 60.49 20.17 -2.27
N ILE A 152 59.82 20.96 -1.44
CA ILE A 152 60.33 22.26 -0.97
C ILE A 152 61.61 22.05 -0.14
N SER A 153 61.67 21.02 0.72
CA SER A 153 62.90 20.70 1.47
C SER A 153 64.05 20.40 0.53
N ALA A 154 63.85 19.47 -0.41
CA ALA A 154 64.89 19.06 -1.37
C ALA A 154 65.41 20.24 -2.20
N LEU A 155 64.52 21.12 -2.67
CA LEU A 155 64.90 22.33 -3.40
C LEU A 155 65.70 23.30 -2.53
N LEU A 156 65.33 23.44 -1.25
CA LEU A 156 66.02 24.31 -0.31
C LEU A 156 67.42 23.78 0.05
N GLN A 157 67.57 22.46 0.21
CA GLN A 157 68.86 21.80 0.38
C GLN A 157 69.76 22.01 -0.85
N ALA A 158 69.22 21.80 -2.06
CA ALA A 158 69.94 22.05 -3.31
C ALA A 158 70.39 23.52 -3.42
N SER A 159 69.50 24.46 -3.11
CA SER A 159 69.80 25.90 -3.12
C SER A 159 70.79 26.32 -2.02
N ALA A 160 70.86 25.59 -0.90
CA ALA A 160 71.85 25.82 0.15
C ALA A 160 73.24 25.37 -0.31
N ARG A 161 73.32 24.18 -0.93
CA ARG A 161 74.54 23.63 -1.51
C ARG A 161 75.07 24.50 -2.65
N GLU A 162 74.21 24.95 -3.54
CA GLU A 162 74.61 25.87 -4.63
C GLU A 162 75.22 27.16 -4.09
N ALA A 163 74.64 27.76 -3.04
CA ALA A 163 75.21 28.95 -2.40
C ALA A 163 76.55 28.66 -1.69
N GLU A 164 76.74 27.44 -1.19
CA GLU A 164 78.01 26.98 -0.62
C GLU A 164 79.07 26.84 -1.71
N ASP A 165 78.76 26.18 -2.83
CA ASP A 165 79.65 26.04 -3.98
C ASP A 165 80.01 27.41 -4.58
N GLU A 166 79.05 28.35 -4.68
CA GLU A 166 79.31 29.73 -5.09
C GLU A 166 80.26 30.45 -4.12
N SER A 167 80.12 30.23 -2.81
CA SER A 167 81.03 30.80 -1.80
C SER A 167 82.44 30.22 -1.90
N GLU A 168 82.58 28.95 -2.28
CA GLU A 168 83.86 28.31 -2.56
C GLU A 168 84.50 28.88 -3.83
N LYS A 169 83.72 29.08 -4.89
CA LYS A 169 84.18 29.74 -6.12
C LYS A 169 84.66 31.18 -5.87
N ILE A 170 83.99 31.94 -5.01
CA ILE A 170 84.45 33.28 -4.60
C ILE A 170 85.82 33.20 -3.89
N ALA A 171 86.00 32.19 -3.03
CA ALA A 171 87.30 31.96 -2.38
C ALA A 171 88.40 31.58 -3.38
N GLU A 172 88.12 30.72 -4.35
CA GLU A 172 89.06 30.36 -5.42
C GLU A 172 89.45 31.56 -6.30
N GLN A 173 88.49 32.43 -6.64
CA GLN A 173 88.74 33.66 -7.38
C GLN A 173 89.65 34.62 -6.62
N PHE A 174 89.48 34.72 -5.31
CA PHE A 174 90.38 35.49 -4.45
C PHE A 174 91.80 34.89 -4.42
N TYR A 175 91.95 33.56 -4.27
CA TYR A 175 93.27 32.91 -4.26
C TYR A 175 94.03 33.03 -5.59
N SER A 176 93.32 33.14 -6.70
CA SER A 176 93.90 33.35 -8.04
C SER A 176 94.21 34.83 -8.33
N GLY A 177 93.94 35.74 -7.40
CA GLY A 177 94.20 37.19 -7.54
C GLY A 177 93.20 37.93 -8.42
N GLY A 178 92.03 37.34 -8.72
CA GLY A 178 91.00 37.91 -9.58
C GLY A 178 90.05 38.89 -8.88
N MET A 179 90.24 39.17 -7.59
CA MET A 179 89.38 40.00 -6.74
C MET A 179 90.18 40.65 -5.61
N ASP A 180 89.81 41.86 -5.16
CA ASP A 180 90.43 42.51 -4.01
C ASP A 180 89.84 42.05 -2.66
N ILE A 181 90.56 42.30 -1.56
CA ILE A 181 90.16 41.83 -0.22
C ILE A 181 88.82 42.39 0.27
N GLY A 182 88.50 43.65 -0.03
CA GLY A 182 87.25 44.29 0.36
C GLY A 182 86.06 43.72 -0.40
N GLU A 183 86.23 43.45 -1.70
CA GLU A 183 85.24 42.78 -2.53
C GLU A 183 85.02 41.32 -2.10
N PHE A 184 86.10 40.59 -1.80
CA PHE A 184 86.05 39.22 -1.30
C PHE A 184 85.26 39.10 0.00
N VAL A 185 85.62 39.90 1.03
CA VAL A 185 84.96 39.82 2.34
C VAL A 185 83.46 40.05 2.20
N LYS A 186 83.06 41.05 1.41
CA LYS A 186 81.65 41.38 1.18
C LYS A 186 80.90 40.24 0.48
N ALA A 187 81.41 39.75 -0.65
CA ALA A 187 80.72 38.73 -1.45
C ALA A 187 80.70 37.36 -0.76
N PHE A 188 81.82 36.99 -0.11
CA PHE A 188 81.94 35.72 0.61
C PHE A 188 81.03 35.68 1.83
N GLU A 189 81.02 36.73 2.66
CA GLU A 189 80.15 36.79 3.83
C GLU A 189 78.68 36.71 3.40
N GLU A 190 78.27 37.46 2.37
CA GLU A 190 76.89 37.44 1.87
C GLU A 190 76.46 36.04 1.44
N LYS A 191 77.27 35.36 0.60
CA LYS A 191 76.95 34.01 0.11
C LYS A 191 77.02 32.94 1.21
N ARG A 192 78.02 33.01 2.09
CA ARG A 192 78.16 32.07 3.22
C ARG A 192 77.01 32.21 4.20
N MET A 193 76.58 33.44 4.50
CA MET A 193 75.41 33.71 5.33
C MET A 193 74.12 33.22 4.68
N LEU A 194 73.98 33.36 3.35
CA LEU A 194 72.84 32.83 2.61
C LEU A 194 72.77 31.30 2.65
N ALA A 195 73.90 30.62 2.45
CA ALA A 195 74.01 29.16 2.55
C ALA A 195 73.59 28.66 3.94
N HIS A 196 74.13 29.26 5.01
CA HIS A 196 73.74 28.89 6.38
C HIS A 196 72.27 29.16 6.69
N LYS A 197 71.72 30.32 6.27
CA LYS A 197 70.29 30.62 6.45
C LYS A 197 69.40 29.58 5.76
N ARG A 198 69.75 29.16 4.54
CA ARG A 198 69.00 28.14 3.79
C ARG A 198 69.12 26.77 4.45
N LYS A 199 70.32 26.40 4.90
CA LYS A 199 70.56 25.15 5.63
C LYS A 199 69.73 25.04 6.91
N VAL A 200 69.74 26.08 7.75
CA VAL A 200 68.93 26.11 8.99
C VAL A 200 67.43 26.02 8.68
N LYS A 201 66.95 26.73 7.65
CA LYS A 201 65.55 26.64 7.23
C LYS A 201 65.18 25.24 6.73
N SER A 202 66.08 24.58 6.00
CA SER A 202 65.89 23.19 5.57
C SER A 202 65.85 22.24 6.76
N GLU A 203 66.79 22.34 7.69
CA GLU A 203 66.82 21.51 8.90
C GLU A 203 65.54 21.69 9.74
N LYS A 204 65.02 22.93 9.80
CA LYS A 204 63.75 23.19 10.48
C LYS A 204 62.55 22.60 9.75
N LEU A 205 62.55 22.64 8.42
CA LEU A 205 61.49 22.04 7.61
C LEU A 205 61.53 20.51 7.69
N ASP A 206 62.72 19.92 7.73
CA ASP A 206 62.92 18.47 7.96
C ASP A 206 62.47 18.05 9.37
N GLU A 207 62.63 18.90 10.39
CA GLU A 207 62.10 18.66 11.74
C GLU A 207 60.56 18.69 11.77
N ILE A 208 59.94 19.59 11.01
CA ILE A 208 58.48 19.68 10.87
C ILE A 208 57.95 18.44 10.14
N LEU A 209 58.60 18.02 9.05
CA LEU A 209 58.28 16.79 8.31
C LEU A 209 58.36 15.56 9.23
N LYS A 210 59.46 15.38 9.97
CA LYS A 210 59.60 14.28 10.95
C LYS A 210 58.55 14.33 12.07
N SER A 211 58.11 15.52 12.46
CA SER A 211 57.07 15.69 13.49
C SER A 211 55.67 15.33 12.97
N GLN A 212 55.40 15.55 11.68
CA GLN A 212 54.17 15.08 11.01
C GLN A 212 54.22 13.58 10.70
N GLU A 213 55.42 13.03 10.46
CA GLU A 213 55.62 11.63 10.11
C GLU A 213 55.56 10.68 11.31
N TYR A 214 55.39 11.17 12.56
CA TYR A 214 55.06 10.30 13.69
C TYR A 214 53.71 9.63 13.46
N PRO A 215 53.68 8.31 13.21
CA PRO A 215 52.46 7.55 13.37
C PRO A 215 52.24 7.46 14.88
N SER A 216 51.04 7.76 15.34
CA SER A 216 50.63 7.29 16.66
C SER A 216 50.94 5.77 16.71
N PRO A 217 51.79 5.29 17.64
CA PRO A 217 52.04 3.86 17.72
C PRO A 217 50.73 3.20 18.18
N ASN A 218 50.17 2.35 17.34
CA ASN A 218 49.43 1.21 17.88
C ASN A 218 49.67 -0.06 17.06
N PRO A 219 50.70 -0.84 17.40
CA PRO A 219 50.77 -2.25 17.05
C PRO A 219 50.32 -3.08 18.26
N GLY A 220 49.14 -3.71 18.18
CA GLY A 220 48.71 -4.67 19.21
C GLY A 220 47.25 -5.09 19.10
N SER A 221 47.02 -6.22 18.44
CA SER A 221 45.85 -7.06 18.72
C SER A 221 45.77 -7.38 20.21
N SER A 222 44.53 -7.44 20.71
CA SER A 222 44.05 -8.03 21.97
C SER A 222 43.92 -7.06 23.15
N GLY A 223 42.71 -6.52 23.31
CA GLY A 223 42.29 -5.74 24.47
C GLY A 223 40.77 -5.70 24.62
N VAL A 224 40.12 -6.86 24.47
CA VAL A 224 38.78 -7.08 25.02
C VAL A 224 38.87 -6.77 26.53
N PRO A 225 38.05 -5.89 27.11
CA PRO A 225 37.97 -5.79 28.57
C PRO A 225 37.56 -7.18 29.10
N PRO A 226 38.11 -7.66 30.22
CA PRO A 226 37.82 -9.00 30.71
C PRO A 226 36.32 -9.10 30.94
N VAL A 227 35.65 -9.90 30.11
CA VAL A 227 34.35 -10.45 30.43
C VAL A 227 34.60 -11.34 31.65
N PRO A 228 34.05 -11.04 32.84
CA PRO A 228 34.04 -12.04 33.90
C PRO A 228 33.25 -13.22 33.35
N SER A 229 33.91 -14.37 33.27
CA SER A 229 33.33 -15.64 32.85
C SER A 229 31.97 -15.81 33.50
N ARG A 230 30.97 -16.00 32.61
CA ARG A 230 29.67 -16.65 32.85
C ARG A 230 29.50 -17.11 34.30
N THR A 231 28.80 -16.29 35.08
CA THR A 231 27.98 -16.86 36.13
C THR A 231 26.85 -17.65 35.45
N PRO A 232 26.62 -18.91 35.84
CA PRO A 232 25.42 -19.63 35.42
C PRO A 232 24.21 -18.84 35.89
N TYR A 233 23.29 -18.54 34.97
CA TYR A 233 22.01 -17.97 35.36
C TYR A 233 21.36 -18.90 36.38
N PRO A 234 21.02 -18.40 37.59
CA PRO A 234 20.27 -19.18 38.54
C PRO A 234 18.85 -19.31 38.01
N VAL A 235 18.43 -20.56 37.85
CA VAL A 235 17.02 -20.96 37.85
C VAL A 235 16.43 -20.45 39.17
N GLY A 236 15.56 -19.44 39.07
CA GLY A 236 15.04 -18.71 40.22
C GLY A 236 13.64 -18.20 39.97
N ASN A 237 12.71 -19.14 40.00
CA ASN A 237 11.26 -19.01 40.00
C ASN A 237 10.72 -17.85 40.86
N VAL A 238 10.15 -16.80 40.26
CA VAL A 238 9.18 -15.90 40.93
C VAL A 238 8.08 -15.45 39.95
N GLY A 239 6.94 -16.15 40.06
CA GLY A 239 5.55 -15.80 39.72
C GLY A 239 5.21 -14.65 38.77
N TYR A 240 4.80 -15.00 37.56
CA TYR A 240 3.76 -14.24 36.86
C TYR A 240 2.37 -14.64 37.39
N PRO A 241 1.43 -13.70 37.57
CA PRO A 241 0.05 -14.04 37.90
C PRO A 241 -0.60 -14.82 36.76
N SER A 242 -1.13 -15.99 37.11
CA SER A 242 -1.77 -16.94 36.21
C SER A 242 -3.09 -16.37 35.67
N VAL A 243 -3.17 -16.21 34.34
CA VAL A 243 -4.46 -16.11 33.64
C VAL A 243 -4.86 -17.52 33.16
N PRO A 244 -6.02 -18.05 33.58
CA PRO A 244 -6.40 -19.42 33.25
C PRO A 244 -6.63 -19.62 31.75
N SER A 245 -5.83 -20.50 31.14
CA SER A 245 -6.04 -20.99 29.79
C SER A 245 -7.02 -22.15 29.81
N HIS A 246 -8.30 -21.92 29.54
CA HIS A 246 -9.23 -22.94 29.04
C HIS A 246 -10.28 -22.26 28.15
N ILE A 247 -10.12 -22.36 26.84
CA ILE A 247 -11.21 -22.55 25.87
C ILE A 247 -10.57 -22.99 24.55
N GLY A 248 -10.88 -24.22 24.14
CA GLY A 248 -10.50 -24.77 22.85
C GLY A 248 -11.23 -24.04 21.73
N TYR A 249 -10.52 -23.78 20.64
CA TYR A 249 -11.14 -23.31 19.42
C TYR A 249 -11.69 -24.51 18.62
N PRO A 250 -12.94 -24.45 18.14
CA PRO A 250 -13.51 -25.49 17.29
C PRO A 250 -12.90 -25.44 15.90
N ARG A 251 -12.55 -26.62 15.37
CA ARG A 251 -12.36 -26.85 13.93
C ARG A 251 -13.72 -26.88 13.27
N PHE A 252 -13.98 -25.99 12.32
CA PHE A 252 -15.10 -26.11 11.40
C PHE A 252 -14.64 -26.77 10.09
N THR A 253 -15.28 -27.90 9.77
CA THR A 253 -15.58 -28.33 8.40
C THR A 253 -16.79 -27.59 7.88
#